data_AF-A0A225V480-F1
#
_entry.id   AF-A0A225V480-F1
#
_cell.length_a   1.000
_cell.length_b   1.000
_cell.length_c   1.000
_cell.angle_alpha   90.00
_cell.angle_beta   90.00
_cell.angle_gamma   90.00
#
_symmetry.space_group_name_H-M   'P 1'
#
loop_
_entity.id
_entity.type
_entity.pdbx_description
1 polymer ?
#
loop_
_entity_poly.entity_id
_entity_poly.type
_entity_poly.pdbx_seq_one_letter_code
_entity_poly.pdbx_strand_id
1 'polypeptide(L)'
;MPRWSSLLLSTLALATLAPVRVDSAANQLDFAACPVQHTPEYYCCEYSKSTKVLYTKYNRPSGGDYESYYIDGWNKQRQVNFPYTMYNPNTPTFNYTDPNTVCRVQAVTNKATGKLREELQCADTNSSLPMTSRDSAVFWTYKENWRNNNATFPVGANCYSLMLRDGTVDMVLKGACTSGLAGMKSSVRFTTFTETPLAIIYFLYLTFFALLGIWAIYKRFHQRDAQTVRDINKNLLASSQKLQAREMYGRRTSIRASDVQMQATASEVILQEGFSYSPFGLLVLGCSVVASLALNVFLIVIICDFYRLIDPPLFDQAQDSTGMFFVVWLFTFAWLVVAMAVQDRVFNFFRLRVPLDKCEFVYMLKRDDTEVLLADRSGVSDLVAKIENFFASKGKISGYRTTVPVVEVDGLRIVEFQHLRYVYDENESRFVPGAVALGRTYDDMQQEASGLSETEAKHRVNTVGSNSIVVEMPSLPVSIAQEFFTLFYIYQIMCYYVWYYFTYWNMGIVMTVVVLGA
;
A
#
# COMPACT_ATOMS: atom_id res chain seq x y z
N MET A 1 43.60 6.19 19.84
CA MET A 1 42.34 6.59 19.15
C MET A 1 41.54 5.31 18.92
N PRO A 2 40.30 5.24 19.42
CA PRO A 2 39.74 4.02 20.02
C PRO A 2 39.02 3.14 18.99
N ARG A 3 39.18 1.81 19.00
CA ARG A 3 38.73 0.75 19.95
C ARG A 3 37.26 0.36 19.76
N TRP A 4 37.10 -0.90 19.33
CA TRP A 4 35.90 -1.72 19.43
C TRP A 4 35.33 -1.73 20.85
N SER A 5 34.00 -1.65 20.98
CA SER A 5 33.19 -2.46 21.92
C SER A 5 31.73 -2.00 21.98
N SER A 6 30.83 -2.95 21.73
CA SER A 6 29.62 -3.23 22.52
C SER A 6 28.43 -2.26 22.54
N LEU A 7 27.28 -2.78 22.06
CA LEU A 7 25.86 -2.58 22.46
C LEU A 7 25.02 -2.82 21.19
N LEU A 8 24.47 -3.99 20.82
CA LEU A 8 23.80 -5.09 21.54
C LEU A 8 22.78 -4.65 22.58
N LEU A 9 21.52 -4.92 22.23
CA LEU A 9 20.29 -4.93 23.02
C LEU A 9 19.80 -3.61 23.62
N SER A 10 18.79 -3.05 22.96
CA SER A 10 17.71 -2.34 23.65
C SER A 10 16.37 -2.99 23.25
N THR A 11 16.05 -4.05 23.99
CA THR A 11 14.71 -4.39 24.50
C THR A 11 13.54 -4.40 23.51
N LEU A 12 13.17 -5.63 23.10
CA LEU A 12 11.77 -6.02 22.99
C LEU A 12 11.07 -5.64 24.30
N ALA A 13 10.31 -4.55 24.29
CA ALA A 13 9.23 -4.38 25.25
C ALA A 13 8.00 -5.04 24.62
N LEU A 14 7.77 -6.32 24.95
CA LEU A 14 6.42 -6.89 24.89
C LEU A 14 5.60 -6.09 25.91
N ALA A 15 5.05 -4.95 25.50
CA ALA A 15 3.96 -4.33 26.21
C ALA A 15 2.76 -5.24 25.98
N THR A 16 2.46 -6.07 26.98
CA THR A 16 1.14 -6.67 27.16
C THR A 16 0.15 -5.52 27.22
N LEU A 17 -0.41 -5.15 26.06
CA LEU A 17 -1.59 -4.31 25.95
C LEU A 17 -2.73 -5.14 26.51
N ALA A 18 -2.87 -5.13 27.84
CA ALA A 18 -4.16 -5.36 28.44
C ALA A 18 -5.12 -4.39 27.73
N PRO A 19 -6.26 -4.86 27.22
CA PRO A 19 -7.23 -3.96 26.62
C PRO A 19 -7.59 -2.97 27.70
N VAL A 20 -7.18 -1.71 27.54
CA VAL A 20 -7.84 -0.62 28.24
C VAL A 20 -9.27 -0.73 27.75
N ARG A 21 -10.15 -1.30 28.58
CA ARG A 21 -11.58 -1.14 28.40
C ARG A 21 -11.79 0.37 28.42
N VAL A 22 -11.91 0.96 27.24
CA VAL A 22 -12.62 2.21 27.10
C VAL A 22 -14.05 1.79 27.35
N ASP A 23 -14.42 1.75 28.63
CA ASP A 23 -15.81 1.65 29.02
C ASP A 23 -16.54 2.73 28.21
N SER A 24 -17.60 2.32 27.52
CA SER A 24 -18.51 3.24 26.84
C SER A 24 -18.71 4.45 27.73
N ALA A 25 -18.46 5.66 27.21
CA ALA A 25 -18.59 6.89 27.99
C ALA A 25 -19.89 6.82 28.80
N ALA A 26 -19.77 6.84 30.13
CA ALA A 26 -20.91 6.73 31.03
C ALA A 26 -21.98 7.74 30.60
N ASN A 27 -23.24 7.30 30.57
CA ASN A 27 -24.32 8.18 30.12
C ASN A 27 -24.32 9.38 31.06
N GLN A 28 -24.42 10.59 30.51
CA GLN A 28 -24.35 11.82 31.30
C GLN A 28 -25.44 11.85 32.41
N LEU A 29 -26.53 11.09 32.22
CA LEU A 29 -27.60 10.87 33.19
C LEU A 29 -27.21 10.02 34.41
N ASP A 30 -26.12 9.25 34.33
CA ASP A 30 -25.66 8.33 35.38
C ASP A 30 -24.90 9.06 36.52
N PHE A 31 -24.57 10.34 36.33
CA PHE A 31 -23.92 11.16 37.35
C PHE A 31 -24.99 11.86 38.20
N ALA A 32 -24.98 11.62 39.51
CA ALA A 32 -25.88 12.29 40.47
C ALA A 32 -25.74 13.83 40.45
N ALA A 33 -24.58 14.35 40.03
CA ALA A 33 -24.33 15.77 39.84
C ALA A 33 -24.63 16.28 38.41
N CYS A 34 -25.47 15.56 37.63
CA CYS A 34 -25.77 15.94 36.26
C CYS A 34 -26.70 17.17 36.21
N PRO A 35 -26.36 18.26 35.50
CA PRO A 35 -27.20 19.45 35.38
C PRO A 35 -28.62 19.18 34.88
N VAL A 36 -28.82 18.08 34.12
CA VAL A 36 -30.13 17.64 33.61
C VAL A 36 -31.10 17.28 34.73
N GLN A 37 -30.61 16.92 35.92
CA GLN A 37 -31.44 16.60 37.09
C GLN A 37 -31.89 17.84 37.90
N HIS A 38 -31.41 19.04 37.55
CA HIS A 38 -31.66 20.27 38.33
C HIS A 38 -32.37 21.33 37.47
N THR A 39 -33.70 21.27 37.46
CA THR A 39 -34.64 22.30 36.94
C THR A 39 -34.10 23.14 35.77
N PRO A 40 -33.86 22.53 34.60
CA PRO A 40 -33.37 23.26 33.43
C PRO A 40 -34.41 24.25 32.91
N GLU A 41 -33.95 25.42 32.45
CA GLU A 41 -34.78 26.38 31.73
C GLU A 41 -34.69 26.09 30.23
N TYR A 42 -35.85 26.00 29.55
CA TYR A 42 -35.92 25.72 28.12
C TYR A 42 -36.30 26.96 27.31
N TYR A 43 -35.59 27.20 26.22
CA TYR A 43 -35.83 28.30 25.29
C TYR A 43 -35.97 27.77 23.87
N CYS A 44 -36.95 28.29 23.12
CA CYS A 44 -37.06 28.01 21.70
C CYS A 44 -36.53 29.19 20.90
N CYS A 45 -35.52 28.97 20.06
CA CYS A 45 -34.94 29.98 19.17
C CYS A 45 -35.36 29.74 17.72
N GLU A 46 -35.98 30.74 17.10
CA GLU A 46 -36.36 30.74 15.69
C GLU A 46 -35.32 31.52 14.87
N TYR A 47 -34.68 30.82 13.92
CA TYR A 47 -33.70 31.40 12.99
C TYR A 47 -34.34 31.82 11.66
N SER A 48 -35.35 31.07 11.23
CA SER A 48 -36.18 31.34 10.06
C SER A 48 -37.56 30.68 10.25
N LYS A 49 -38.52 30.98 9.36
CA LYS A 49 -39.88 30.42 9.42
C LYS A 49 -39.92 28.88 9.46
N SER A 50 -38.87 28.20 9.00
CA SER A 50 -38.76 26.73 8.95
C SER A 50 -37.71 26.14 9.90
N THR A 51 -36.88 26.96 10.56
CA THR A 51 -35.79 26.48 11.43
C THR A 51 -35.95 26.99 12.86
N LYS A 52 -36.31 26.06 13.75
CA LYS A 52 -36.45 26.26 15.20
C LYS A 52 -35.53 25.31 15.94
N VAL A 53 -34.85 25.79 16.97
CA VAL A 53 -33.87 25.02 17.74
C VAL A 53 -34.12 25.18 19.23
N LEU A 54 -34.09 24.07 19.96
CA LEU A 54 -34.25 24.03 21.40
C LEU A 54 -32.91 24.30 22.10
N TYR A 55 -32.88 25.36 22.89
CA TYR A 55 -31.82 25.71 23.81
C TYR A 55 -32.19 25.29 25.22
N THR A 56 -31.22 24.75 25.95
CA THR A 56 -31.36 24.39 27.36
C THR A 56 -30.32 25.17 28.16
N LYS A 57 -30.79 25.87 29.18
CA LYS A 57 -29.99 26.63 30.13
C LYS A 57 -29.96 25.89 31.45
N TYR A 58 -28.76 25.76 32.00
CA TYR A 58 -28.50 25.21 33.30
C TYR A 58 -27.88 26.28 34.19
N ASN A 59 -28.46 26.48 35.35
CA ASN A 59 -27.84 27.28 36.41
C ASN A 59 -27.11 26.30 37.34
N ARG A 60 -25.93 26.67 37.84
CA ARG A 60 -25.24 25.91 38.87
C ARG A 60 -26.18 25.75 40.08
N PRO A 61 -26.52 24.52 40.49
CA PRO A 61 -27.33 24.30 41.68
C PRO A 61 -26.63 24.84 42.93
N SER A 62 -27.38 25.46 43.84
CA SER A 62 -26.90 25.91 45.15
C SER A 62 -27.71 25.26 46.27
N GLY A 63 -27.02 24.81 47.32
CA GLY A 63 -27.61 24.08 48.44
C GLY A 63 -27.89 22.58 48.18
N GLY A 64 -28.02 21.82 49.27
CA GLY A 64 -28.32 20.37 49.28
C GLY A 64 -27.09 19.47 49.41
N ASP A 65 -27.33 18.16 49.56
CA ASP A 65 -26.30 17.15 49.85
C ASP A 65 -25.22 17.01 48.76
N TYR A 66 -25.50 17.51 47.56
CA TYR A 66 -24.63 17.41 46.39
C TYR A 66 -23.86 18.70 46.05
N GLU A 67 -24.01 19.77 46.83
CA GLU A 67 -23.39 21.09 46.56
C GLU A 67 -21.86 21.00 46.38
N SER A 68 -21.19 20.20 47.22
CA SER A 68 -19.74 19.98 47.15
C SER A 68 -19.30 19.34 45.83
N TYR A 69 -20.10 18.43 45.26
CA TYR A 69 -19.82 17.79 43.98
C TYR A 69 -20.00 18.76 42.80
N TYR A 70 -20.98 19.67 42.85
CA TYR A 70 -21.08 20.73 41.83
C TYR A 70 -19.89 21.68 41.92
N ILE A 71 -19.48 22.08 43.13
CA ILE A 71 -18.31 22.94 43.32
C ILE A 71 -17.06 22.28 42.73
N ASP A 72 -16.77 21.02 43.08
CA ASP A 72 -15.63 20.29 42.51
C ASP A 72 -15.72 20.15 40.99
N GLY A 73 -16.90 19.81 40.48
CA GLY A 73 -17.15 19.69 39.04
C GLY A 73 -16.95 20.99 38.26
N TRP A 74 -17.37 22.13 38.83
CA TRP A 74 -17.25 23.47 38.24
C TRP A 74 -15.82 24.03 38.33
N ASN A 75 -15.05 23.62 39.36
CA ASN A 75 -13.64 23.99 39.53
C ASN A 75 -12.71 23.26 38.55
N LYS A 76 -13.15 22.15 37.95
CA LYS A 76 -12.37 21.43 36.94
C LYS A 76 -12.30 22.23 35.65
N GLN A 77 -11.08 22.46 35.17
CA GLN A 77 -10.80 23.09 33.88
C GLN A 77 -11.57 22.39 32.76
N ARG A 78 -12.15 23.20 31.87
CA ARG A 78 -12.84 22.75 30.66
C ARG A 78 -12.12 23.28 29.43
N GLN A 79 -12.39 22.67 28.30
CA GLN A 79 -11.81 23.07 27.03
C GLN A 79 -12.95 23.30 26.03
N VAL A 80 -12.97 24.45 25.36
CA VAL A 80 -13.97 24.70 24.32
C VAL A 80 -13.47 24.07 23.03
N ASN A 81 -14.16 23.03 22.58
CA ASN A 81 -13.80 22.35 21.36
C ASN A 81 -14.32 23.13 20.13
N PHE A 82 -13.53 24.11 19.65
CA PHE A 82 -13.81 24.96 18.47
C PHE A 82 -12.54 25.16 17.61
N PRO A 83 -12.61 25.15 16.26
CA PRO A 83 -13.78 24.88 15.40
C PRO A 83 -14.22 23.40 15.46
N TYR A 84 -15.13 22.94 14.58
CA TYR A 84 -15.84 21.63 14.56
C TYR A 84 -14.96 20.34 14.62
N THR A 85 -13.74 20.37 15.14
CA THR A 85 -12.82 19.21 15.32
C THR A 85 -12.67 18.87 16.81
N MET A 86 -12.87 17.61 17.20
CA MET A 86 -13.10 17.27 18.61
C MET A 86 -11.74 17.00 19.23
N TYR A 87 -11.40 17.79 20.26
CA TYR A 87 -10.07 17.87 20.86
C TYR A 87 -8.94 18.19 19.87
N ASN A 88 -8.68 19.49 19.70
CA ASN A 88 -7.39 19.95 19.22
C ASN A 88 -6.57 20.34 20.46
N PRO A 89 -5.33 19.83 20.65
CA PRO A 89 -4.50 20.17 21.83
C PRO A 89 -4.26 21.69 21.98
N ASN A 90 -4.51 22.47 20.93
CA ASN A 90 -4.35 23.92 20.92
C ASN A 90 -5.63 24.70 21.24
N THR A 91 -6.76 24.06 21.62
CA THR A 91 -7.98 24.82 21.98
C THR A 91 -7.87 25.46 23.36
N PRO A 92 -8.43 26.66 23.56
CA PRO A 92 -8.35 27.38 24.81
C PRO A 92 -9.09 26.62 25.92
N THR A 93 -8.45 26.63 27.09
CA THR A 93 -9.01 26.07 28.31
C THR A 93 -9.58 27.19 29.16
N PHE A 94 -10.65 26.90 29.89
CA PHE A 94 -11.33 27.88 30.73
C PHE A 94 -11.73 27.26 32.07
N ASN A 95 -11.86 28.11 33.08
CA ASN A 95 -12.35 27.73 34.39
C ASN A 95 -13.67 28.47 34.68
N TYR A 96 -14.69 27.76 35.15
CA TYR A 96 -15.93 28.40 35.55
C TYR A 96 -15.81 29.17 36.89
N THR A 97 -14.66 29.15 37.57
CA THR A 97 -14.44 30.03 38.73
C THR A 97 -13.86 31.39 38.35
N ASP A 98 -13.29 31.53 37.15
CA ASP A 98 -12.65 32.77 36.71
C ASP A 98 -13.39 33.36 35.48
N PRO A 99 -14.22 34.40 35.68
CA PRO A 99 -14.94 35.08 34.62
C PRO A 99 -14.05 35.57 33.47
N ASN A 100 -12.77 35.81 33.72
CA ASN A 100 -11.82 36.34 32.74
C ASN A 100 -11.27 35.29 31.78
N THR A 101 -11.45 33.99 32.07
CA THR A 101 -10.99 32.88 31.22
C THR A 101 -12.12 32.24 30.42
N VAL A 102 -13.37 32.67 30.63
CA VAL A 102 -14.55 32.00 30.07
C VAL A 102 -14.60 32.21 28.55
N CYS A 103 -14.47 31.10 27.82
CA CYS A 103 -14.74 31.02 26.39
C CYS A 103 -16.11 30.38 26.14
N ARG A 104 -16.85 30.92 25.17
CA ARG A 104 -18.13 30.37 24.71
C ARG A 104 -18.26 30.36 23.20
N VAL A 105 -19.00 29.39 22.68
CA VAL A 105 -19.35 29.35 21.25
C VAL A 105 -20.60 30.18 21.03
N GLN A 106 -20.49 31.25 20.23
CA GLN A 106 -21.62 32.07 19.81
C GLN A 106 -22.12 31.63 18.43
N ALA A 107 -23.41 31.31 18.37
CA ALA A 107 -24.11 31.10 17.13
C ALA A 107 -24.61 32.45 16.57
N VAL A 108 -24.16 32.81 15.38
CA VAL A 108 -24.64 33.96 14.62
C VAL A 108 -25.49 33.45 13.47
N THR A 109 -26.78 33.80 13.45
CA THR A 109 -27.69 33.38 12.38
C THR A 109 -27.77 34.42 11.27
N ASN A 110 -27.69 33.97 10.01
CA ASN A 110 -28.02 34.80 8.87
C ASN A 110 -29.50 34.62 8.50
N LYS A 111 -30.32 35.65 8.79
CA LYS A 111 -31.79 35.63 8.56
C LYS A 111 -32.21 35.35 7.12
N ALA A 112 -31.37 35.63 6.12
CA ALA A 112 -31.70 35.42 4.71
C ALA A 112 -31.49 33.96 4.26
N THR A 113 -30.52 33.25 4.85
CA THR A 113 -30.13 31.89 4.43
C THR A 113 -30.48 30.82 5.46
N GLY A 114 -30.83 31.20 6.69
CA GLY A 114 -31.07 30.28 7.79
C GLY A 114 -29.81 29.51 8.23
N LYS A 115 -28.64 29.83 7.67
CA LYS A 115 -27.35 29.21 8.02
C LYS A 115 -26.81 29.82 9.30
N LEU A 116 -26.32 28.94 10.17
CA LEU A 116 -25.71 29.27 11.44
C LEU A 116 -24.19 29.31 11.26
N ARG A 117 -23.57 30.42 11.66
CA ARG A 117 -22.12 30.56 11.76
C ARG A 117 -21.74 30.55 13.23
N GLU A 118 -20.82 29.67 13.61
CA GLU A 118 -20.30 29.63 14.97
C GLU A 118 -19.01 30.44 15.07
N GLU A 119 -18.88 31.24 16.12
CA GLU A 119 -17.68 32.02 16.43
C GLU A 119 -17.32 31.80 17.90
N LEU A 120 -16.03 31.62 18.20
CA LEU A 120 -15.54 31.50 19.57
C LEU A 120 -15.34 32.89 20.17
N GLN A 121 -15.93 33.12 21.35
CA GLN A 121 -15.76 34.35 22.11
C GLN A 121 -15.16 34.04 23.47
N CYS A 122 -13.97 34.59 23.75
CA CYS A 122 -13.32 34.47 25.06
C CYS A 122 -13.24 35.85 25.73
N ALA A 123 -13.41 35.87 27.06
CA ALA A 123 -13.37 37.10 27.87
C ALA A 123 -12.02 37.84 27.77
N ASP A 124 -10.97 37.07 27.55
CA ASP A 124 -9.55 37.43 27.47
C ASP A 124 -9.22 38.14 26.14
N THR A 125 -9.92 37.79 25.05
CA THR A 125 -9.61 38.26 23.68
C THR A 125 -10.67 39.18 23.08
N ASN A 126 -11.94 39.07 23.49
CA ASN A 126 -13.05 39.87 22.95
C ASN A 126 -13.69 40.74 24.04
N SER A 127 -13.41 42.05 24.00
CA SER A 127 -13.91 43.04 24.96
C SER A 127 -15.42 43.31 24.87
N SER A 128 -16.10 42.81 23.83
CA SER A 128 -17.52 43.02 23.53
C SER A 128 -18.47 41.92 24.02
N LEU A 129 -18.00 40.98 24.85
CA LEU A 129 -18.86 39.95 25.42
C LEU A 129 -19.97 40.57 26.30
N PRO A 130 -21.25 40.28 26.03
CA PRO A 130 -22.36 40.68 26.91
C PRO A 130 -22.12 40.20 28.35
N MET A 131 -22.44 41.00 29.36
CA MET A 131 -22.21 40.64 30.78
C MET A 131 -22.83 39.29 31.18
N THR A 132 -23.95 38.91 30.58
CA THR A 132 -24.63 37.61 30.77
C THR A 132 -23.84 36.41 30.23
N SER A 133 -22.87 36.66 29.34
CA SER A 133 -21.96 35.64 28.79
C SER A 133 -20.66 35.51 29.60
N ARG A 134 -20.43 36.37 30.59
CA ARG A 134 -19.31 36.25 31.56
C ARG A 134 -19.73 35.54 32.86
N ASP A 135 -21.03 35.35 33.06
CA ASP A 135 -21.56 34.66 34.23
C ASP A 135 -21.22 33.17 34.19
N SER A 136 -20.20 32.80 34.95
CA SER A 136 -19.69 31.45 34.98
C SER A 136 -20.61 30.45 35.68
N ALA A 137 -21.66 30.90 36.38
CA ALA A 137 -22.66 30.03 37.00
C ALA A 137 -23.72 29.50 36.01
N VAL A 138 -23.74 30.01 34.78
CA VAL A 138 -24.72 29.63 33.75
C VAL A 138 -24.05 28.87 32.62
N PHE A 139 -24.64 27.72 32.28
CA PHE A 139 -24.19 26.85 31.21
C PHE A 139 -25.32 26.66 30.19
N TRP A 140 -25.04 26.92 28.91
CA TRP A 140 -26.00 26.74 27.84
C TRP A 140 -25.58 25.62 26.91
N THR A 141 -26.56 24.84 26.46
CA THR A 141 -26.40 23.85 25.39
C THR A 141 -27.61 23.90 24.47
N TYR A 142 -27.45 23.37 23.26
CA TYR A 142 -28.56 23.19 22.33
C TYR A 142 -28.34 21.88 21.58
N LYS A 143 -29.41 21.27 21.07
CA LYS A 143 -29.37 19.89 20.54
C LYS A 143 -28.33 19.68 19.43
N GLU A 144 -28.05 20.71 18.64
CA GLU A 144 -27.09 20.67 17.53
C GLU A 144 -25.65 20.95 17.99
N ASN A 145 -25.44 21.38 19.25
CA ASN A 145 -24.13 21.46 19.92
C ASN A 145 -23.81 20.12 20.60
N TRP A 146 -23.31 19.22 19.78
CA TRP A 146 -22.94 17.84 20.07
C TRP A 146 -21.87 17.63 21.15
N ARG A 147 -21.15 18.67 21.59
CA ARG A 147 -20.02 18.55 22.53
C ARG A 147 -20.32 19.03 23.94
N ASN A 148 -21.55 19.47 24.21
CA ASN A 148 -21.89 20.11 25.48
C ASN A 148 -20.89 21.25 25.80
N ASN A 149 -20.49 21.99 24.76
CA ASN A 149 -19.64 23.18 24.92
C ASN A 149 -20.49 24.32 25.47
N ASN A 150 -19.92 25.16 26.32
CA ASN A 150 -20.60 26.34 26.87
C ASN A 150 -21.01 27.28 25.73
N ALA A 151 -22.28 27.24 25.32
CA ALA A 151 -22.81 28.07 24.24
C ALA A 151 -23.23 29.45 24.75
N THR A 152 -23.47 30.40 23.85
CA THR A 152 -24.23 31.63 24.15
C THR A 152 -25.54 31.66 23.39
N PHE A 153 -26.42 32.57 23.83
CA PHE A 153 -27.66 32.87 23.14
C PHE A 153 -27.38 33.34 21.70
N PRO A 154 -28.11 32.82 20.70
CA PRO A 154 -27.82 33.10 19.30
C PRO A 154 -28.12 34.57 18.95
N VAL A 155 -27.18 35.23 18.27
CA VAL A 155 -27.35 36.61 17.82
C VAL A 155 -28.13 36.62 16.50
N GLY A 156 -29.22 37.39 16.47
CA GLY A 156 -30.09 37.53 15.30
C GLY A 156 -31.27 36.55 15.27
N ALA A 157 -31.42 35.68 16.26
CA ALA A 157 -32.58 34.79 16.41
C ALA A 157 -33.68 35.43 17.26
N ASN A 158 -34.93 35.04 17.02
CA ASN A 158 -36.03 35.37 17.93
C ASN A 158 -36.20 34.19 18.90
N CYS A 159 -35.86 34.33 20.17
CA CYS A 159 -36.11 33.28 21.14
C CYS A 159 -37.07 33.68 22.24
N TYR A 160 -37.85 32.70 22.70
CA TYR A 160 -38.84 32.83 23.75
C TYR A 160 -38.71 31.68 24.75
N SER A 161 -39.09 31.96 26.01
CA SER A 161 -39.08 30.96 27.09
C SER A 161 -40.21 29.96 26.89
N LEU A 162 -39.92 28.68 27.16
CA LEU A 162 -40.90 27.59 27.20
C LEU A 162 -41.35 27.28 28.64
N MET A 163 -40.90 28.07 29.60
CA MET A 163 -41.27 27.92 31.01
C MET A 163 -42.63 28.58 31.27
N LEU A 164 -43.55 27.83 31.88
CA LEU A 164 -44.83 28.31 32.37
C LEU A 164 -44.64 29.12 33.66
N ARG A 165 -45.67 29.89 34.06
CA ARG A 165 -45.63 30.75 35.26
C ARG A 165 -45.47 29.96 36.56
N ASP A 166 -45.80 28.67 36.54
CA ASP A 166 -45.65 27.72 37.65
C ASP A 166 -44.28 27.04 37.69
N GLY A 167 -43.38 27.38 36.76
CA GLY A 167 -42.04 26.77 36.66
C GLY A 167 -42.01 25.44 35.90
N THR A 168 -43.16 24.95 35.43
CA THR A 168 -43.21 23.75 34.57
C THR A 168 -42.93 24.09 33.11
N VAL A 169 -42.68 23.07 32.28
CA VAL A 169 -42.31 23.26 30.87
C VAL A 169 -43.53 23.03 29.98
N ASP A 170 -43.79 23.93 29.05
CA ASP A 170 -44.79 23.71 28.01
C ASP A 170 -44.30 22.61 27.04
N MET A 171 -44.78 21.39 27.26
CA MET A 171 -44.40 20.22 26.48
C MET A 171 -44.88 20.28 25.02
N VAL A 172 -45.96 21.02 24.75
CA VAL A 172 -46.52 21.18 23.39
C VAL A 172 -45.61 22.11 22.58
N LEU A 173 -45.22 23.25 23.16
CA LEU A 173 -44.29 24.18 22.52
C LEU A 173 -42.88 23.59 22.41
N LYS A 174 -42.43 22.81 23.41
CA LYS A 174 -41.16 22.07 23.35
C LYS A 174 -41.15 21.05 22.22
N GLY A 175 -42.24 20.31 22.03
CA GLY A 175 -42.39 19.36 20.91
C GLY A 175 -42.43 20.04 19.54
N ALA A 176 -43.03 21.24 19.45
CA ALA A 176 -43.03 22.05 18.23
C ALA A 176 -41.68 22.74 17.95
N CYS A 177 -40.80 22.82 18.94
CA CYS A 177 -39.46 23.43 18.84
C CYS A 177 -38.40 22.40 18.42
N THR A 178 -38.60 21.74 17.30
CA THR A 178 -37.63 20.80 16.73
C THR A 178 -37.31 21.17 15.29
N SER A 179 -36.03 21.24 14.97
CA SER A 179 -35.56 21.49 13.61
C SER A 179 -35.94 20.32 12.68
N GLY A 180 -36.40 20.61 11.46
CA GLY A 180 -36.57 19.62 10.39
C GLY A 180 -35.27 18.96 9.92
N LEU A 181 -34.13 19.31 10.52
CA LEU A 181 -32.81 18.71 10.30
C LEU A 181 -32.62 17.35 11.01
N ALA A 182 -33.64 16.83 11.68
CA ALA A 182 -33.62 15.50 12.30
C ALA A 182 -33.30 14.34 11.32
N GLY A 183 -33.36 14.57 10.00
CA GLY A 183 -32.96 13.61 8.96
C GLY A 183 -31.45 13.48 8.73
N MET A 184 -30.62 14.37 9.29
CA MET A 184 -29.16 14.32 9.15
C MET A 184 -28.51 13.96 10.50
N LYS A 185 -28.99 12.88 11.12
CA LYS A 185 -28.29 12.24 12.25
C LYS A 185 -26.98 11.62 11.75
N SER A 186 -25.94 12.42 11.58
CA SER A 186 -24.57 11.90 11.58
C SER A 186 -24.19 11.66 13.04
N SER A 187 -24.11 10.40 13.46
CA SER A 187 -23.40 10.07 14.69
C SER A 187 -21.93 10.39 14.43
N VAL A 188 -21.46 11.55 14.90
CA VAL A 188 -20.05 11.92 14.78
C VAL A 188 -19.24 10.90 15.59
N ARG A 189 -18.50 10.05 14.89
CA ARG A 189 -17.65 9.01 15.46
C ARG A 189 -16.21 9.41 15.25
N PHE A 190 -15.38 9.26 16.28
CA PHE A 190 -13.95 9.41 16.13
C PHE A 190 -13.36 8.23 15.39
N THR A 191 -12.62 8.52 14.33
CA THR A 191 -11.63 7.62 13.77
C THR A 191 -10.39 7.60 14.63
N THR A 192 -10.41 6.80 15.68
CA THR A 192 -9.13 6.34 16.23
C THR A 192 -8.56 5.37 15.22
N PHE A 193 -7.44 5.69 14.55
CA PHE A 193 -6.70 4.78 13.64
C PHE A 193 -6.28 3.43 14.27
N THR A 194 -6.71 3.18 15.50
CA THR A 194 -6.60 1.95 16.27
C THR A 194 -7.86 1.08 16.23
N GLU A 195 -8.86 1.41 15.43
CA GLU A 195 -10.04 0.55 15.27
C GLU A 195 -9.62 -0.87 14.86
N THR A 196 -10.23 -1.89 15.48
CA THR A 196 -9.91 -3.31 15.24
C THR A 196 -9.76 -3.68 13.76
N PRO A 197 -10.67 -3.32 12.83
CA PRO A 197 -10.51 -3.67 11.42
C PRO A 197 -9.28 -3.01 10.77
N LEU A 198 -9.00 -1.73 11.09
CA LEU A 198 -7.84 -1.01 10.56
C LEU A 198 -6.53 -1.53 11.17
N ALA A 199 -6.52 -1.82 12.46
CA ALA A 199 -5.37 -2.40 13.16
C ALA A 199 -4.99 -3.78 12.58
N ILE A 200 -5.98 -4.60 12.24
CA ILE A 200 -5.76 -5.88 11.56
C ILE A 200 -5.10 -5.66 10.19
N ILE A 201 -5.60 -4.72 9.39
CA ILE A 201 -5.03 -4.39 8.08
C ILE A 201 -3.58 -3.93 8.22
N TYR A 202 -3.30 -3.00 9.15
CA TYR A 202 -1.94 -2.51 9.39
C TYR A 202 -1.00 -3.63 9.85
N PHE A 203 -1.46 -4.51 10.73
CA PHE A 203 -0.67 -5.66 11.17
C PHE A 203 -0.39 -6.65 10.04
N LEU A 204 -1.38 -6.90 9.17
CA LEU A 204 -1.21 -7.76 7.98
C LEU A 204 -0.16 -7.18 7.01
N TYR A 205 -0.19 -5.87 6.75
CA TYR A 205 0.84 -5.25 5.90
C TYR A 205 2.21 -5.21 6.58
N LEU A 206 2.28 -4.93 7.87
CA LEU A 206 3.54 -4.93 8.63
C LEU A 206 4.18 -6.32 8.61
N THR A 207 3.39 -7.37 8.85
CA THR A 207 3.87 -8.76 8.77
C THR A 207 4.29 -9.13 7.35
N PHE A 208 3.58 -8.69 6.32
CA PHE A 208 3.98 -8.86 4.93
C PHE A 208 5.35 -8.21 4.61
N PHE A 209 5.55 -6.94 5.00
CA PHE A 209 6.84 -6.27 4.79
C PHE A 209 7.98 -6.91 5.59
N ALA A 210 7.68 -7.39 6.81
CA ALA A 210 8.64 -8.16 7.59
C ALA A 210 9.02 -9.47 6.88
N LEU A 211 8.06 -10.21 6.33
CA LEU A 211 8.32 -11.44 5.56
C LEU A 211 9.16 -11.17 4.31
N LEU A 212 8.88 -10.09 3.57
CA LEU A 212 9.71 -9.66 2.44
C LEU A 212 11.15 -9.32 2.87
N GLY A 213 11.29 -8.60 3.98
CA GLY A 213 12.59 -8.28 4.57
C GLY A 213 13.38 -9.52 4.99
N ILE A 214 12.72 -10.46 5.68
CA ILE A 214 13.29 -11.75 6.07
C ILE A 214 13.73 -12.54 4.84
N TRP A 215 12.90 -12.61 3.79
CA TRP A 215 13.27 -13.25 2.53
C TRP A 215 14.50 -12.60 1.89
N ALA A 216 14.54 -11.27 1.81
CA ALA A 216 15.68 -10.55 1.24
C ALA A 216 16.98 -10.81 2.01
N ILE A 217 16.92 -10.88 3.35
CA ILE A 217 18.06 -11.20 4.20
C ILE A 217 18.47 -12.66 4.03
N TYR A 218 17.51 -13.59 4.11
CA TYR A 218 17.73 -15.03 3.93
C TYR A 218 18.40 -15.33 2.58
N LYS A 219 17.87 -14.73 1.51
CA LYS A 219 18.45 -14.84 0.17
C LYS A 219 19.87 -14.30 0.11
N ARG A 220 20.14 -13.12 0.69
CA ARG A 220 21.49 -12.53 0.72
C ARG A 220 22.49 -13.40 1.48
N PHE A 221 22.06 -14.01 2.59
CA PHE A 221 22.90 -14.91 3.38
C PHE A 221 23.28 -16.16 2.59
N HIS A 222 22.29 -16.89 2.07
CA HIS A 222 22.54 -18.09 1.24
C HIS A 222 23.35 -17.80 -0.02
N GLN A 223 23.14 -16.64 -0.64
CA GLN A 223 23.89 -16.26 -1.84
C GLN A 223 25.33 -15.85 -1.53
N ARG A 224 25.61 -15.23 -0.38
CA ARG A 224 26.98 -14.95 0.06
C ARG A 224 27.77 -16.23 0.25
N ASP A 225 27.20 -17.22 0.94
CA ASP A 225 27.86 -18.50 1.16
C ASP A 225 28.15 -19.21 -0.16
N ALA A 226 27.15 -19.27 -1.06
CA ALA A 226 27.31 -19.85 -2.39
C ALA A 226 28.33 -19.11 -3.26
N GLN A 227 28.42 -17.77 -3.15
CA GLN A 227 29.36 -16.97 -3.92
C GLN A 227 30.79 -17.12 -3.39
N THR A 228 30.97 -17.21 -2.07
CA THR A 228 32.26 -17.46 -1.42
C THR A 228 32.81 -18.83 -1.83
N VAL A 229 31.97 -19.86 -1.84
CA VAL A 229 32.35 -21.21 -2.32
C VAL A 229 32.70 -21.20 -3.81
N ARG A 230 31.94 -20.46 -4.63
CA ARG A 230 32.21 -20.34 -6.08
C ARG A 230 33.53 -19.63 -6.35
N ASP A 231 33.84 -18.56 -5.61
CA ASP A 231 35.10 -17.82 -5.76
C ASP A 231 36.31 -18.68 -5.33
N ILE A 232 36.17 -19.48 -4.26
CA ILE A 232 37.19 -20.45 -3.83
C ILE A 232 37.42 -21.51 -4.92
N ASN A 233 36.35 -22.12 -5.44
CA ASN A 233 36.45 -23.13 -6.51
C ASN A 233 36.99 -22.55 -7.81
N LYS A 234 36.63 -21.31 -8.17
CA LYS A 234 37.16 -20.62 -9.36
C LYS A 234 38.66 -20.36 -9.22
N ASN A 235 39.14 -19.98 -8.03
CA ASN A 235 40.56 -19.79 -7.77
C ASN A 235 41.33 -21.13 -7.81
N LEU A 236 40.73 -22.22 -7.30
CA LEU A 236 41.30 -23.56 -7.38
C LEU A 236 41.36 -24.07 -8.83
N LEU A 237 40.27 -23.93 -9.59
CA LEU A 237 40.19 -24.32 -11.00
C LEU A 237 41.10 -23.47 -11.90
N ALA A 238 41.22 -22.16 -11.65
CA ALA A 238 42.13 -21.29 -12.40
C ALA A 238 43.61 -21.66 -12.18
N SER A 239 43.95 -22.21 -11.01
CA SER A 239 45.30 -22.75 -10.76
C SER A 239 45.55 -24.08 -11.49
N SER A 240 44.51 -24.89 -11.71
CA SER A 240 44.59 -26.18 -12.41
C SER A 240 44.49 -26.05 -13.95
N GLN A 241 43.68 -25.11 -14.46
CA GLN A 241 43.48 -24.86 -15.90
C GLN A 241 44.74 -24.34 -16.62
N LYS A 242 45.65 -23.66 -15.91
CA LYS A 242 46.96 -23.28 -16.47
C LYS A 242 47.84 -24.48 -16.84
N LEU A 243 47.56 -25.67 -16.31
CA LEU A 243 48.29 -26.90 -16.63
C LEU A 243 47.60 -27.73 -17.74
N GLN A 244 46.26 -27.72 -17.82
CA GLN A 244 45.48 -28.60 -18.73
C GLN A 244 45.07 -27.96 -20.07
N ALA A 245 45.10 -26.63 -20.20
CA ALA A 245 44.73 -25.96 -21.46
C ALA A 245 45.64 -26.30 -22.66
N ARG A 246 46.78 -26.97 -22.43
CA ARG A 246 47.70 -27.42 -23.48
C ARG A 246 47.43 -28.82 -24.03
N GLU A 247 46.65 -29.65 -23.34
CA GLU A 247 46.38 -31.05 -23.76
C GLU A 247 44.95 -31.28 -24.30
N MET A 248 43.98 -30.41 -23.97
CA MET A 248 42.56 -30.70 -24.24
C MET A 248 42.07 -30.36 -25.66
N TYR A 249 42.81 -29.56 -26.43
CA TYR A 249 42.49 -29.30 -27.85
C TYR A 249 42.65 -30.53 -28.75
N GLY A 250 43.25 -31.62 -28.25
CA GLY A 250 43.46 -32.85 -29.00
C GLY A 250 42.33 -33.89 -28.93
N ARG A 251 41.28 -33.70 -28.11
CA ARG A 251 40.33 -34.80 -27.78
C ARG A 251 38.90 -34.67 -28.32
N ARG A 252 38.51 -33.56 -28.95
CA ARG A 252 37.26 -33.43 -29.75
C ARG A 252 37.55 -33.71 -31.22
N THR A 253 37.88 -34.96 -31.58
CA THR A 253 38.34 -35.33 -32.92
C THR A 253 37.25 -35.49 -33.98
N SER A 254 35.96 -35.42 -33.63
CA SER A 254 34.85 -35.62 -34.59
C SER A 254 34.11 -34.35 -35.01
N ILE A 255 34.01 -33.30 -34.17
CA ILE A 255 33.21 -32.09 -34.48
C ILE A 255 34.03 -31.08 -35.30
N ARG A 256 33.53 -30.58 -36.44
CA ARG A 256 34.25 -29.64 -37.31
C ARG A 256 34.75 -28.44 -36.50
N ALA A 257 35.99 -27.99 -36.73
CA ALA A 257 36.58 -26.88 -35.97
C ALA A 257 35.77 -25.58 -36.06
N SER A 258 35.10 -25.34 -37.19
CA SER A 258 34.16 -24.22 -37.35
C SER A 258 32.97 -24.31 -36.42
N ASP A 259 32.45 -25.52 -36.18
CA ASP A 259 31.24 -25.75 -35.40
C ASP A 259 31.57 -25.65 -33.91
N VAL A 260 32.73 -26.17 -33.50
CA VAL A 260 33.27 -25.96 -32.14
C VAL A 260 33.52 -24.47 -31.89
N GLN A 261 34.05 -23.74 -32.86
CA GLN A 261 34.28 -22.30 -32.72
C GLN A 261 32.97 -21.50 -32.69
N MET A 262 31.96 -21.89 -33.49
CA MET A 262 30.62 -21.32 -33.45
C MET A 262 29.92 -21.60 -32.11
N GLN A 263 30.05 -22.81 -31.55
CA GLN A 263 29.56 -23.17 -30.21
C GLN A 263 30.26 -22.38 -29.09
N ALA A 264 31.59 -22.25 -29.17
CA ALA A 264 32.35 -21.48 -28.20
C ALA A 264 31.94 -20.00 -28.23
N THR A 265 31.79 -19.42 -29.42
CA THR A 265 31.35 -18.03 -29.59
C THR A 265 29.90 -17.84 -29.11
N ALA A 266 28.99 -18.75 -29.47
CA ALA A 266 27.59 -18.68 -29.07
C ALA A 266 27.39 -18.87 -27.55
N SER A 267 28.24 -19.67 -26.89
CA SER A 267 28.18 -19.90 -25.44
C SER A 267 28.87 -18.81 -24.62
N GLU A 268 29.93 -18.16 -25.14
CA GLU A 268 30.63 -17.07 -24.45
C GLU A 268 29.82 -15.77 -24.40
N VAL A 269 28.95 -15.53 -25.39
CA VAL A 269 28.11 -14.33 -25.46
C VAL A 269 26.92 -14.38 -24.50
N ILE A 270 26.54 -15.58 -24.01
CA ILE A 270 25.35 -15.79 -23.19
C ILE A 270 25.71 -15.91 -21.72
N LEU A 271 25.17 -15.01 -20.90
CA LEU A 271 25.28 -15.07 -19.46
C LEU A 271 24.26 -16.07 -18.90
N GLN A 272 24.73 -17.03 -18.11
CA GLN A 272 23.92 -18.11 -17.53
C GLN A 272 23.95 -18.05 -16.00
N GLU A 273 22.78 -18.01 -15.36
CA GLU A 273 22.64 -18.15 -13.91
C GLU A 273 21.66 -19.28 -13.57
N GLY A 274 22.09 -20.20 -12.69
CA GLY A 274 21.25 -21.29 -12.20
C GLY A 274 20.37 -20.85 -11.04
N PHE A 275 19.12 -21.28 -11.07
CA PHE A 275 18.12 -21.08 -10.03
C PHE A 275 17.48 -22.41 -9.62
N SER A 276 17.07 -22.50 -8.36
CA SER A 276 16.29 -23.61 -7.82
C SER A 276 15.10 -23.07 -7.05
N TYR A 277 14.03 -23.87 -7.03
CA TYR A 277 12.82 -23.57 -6.29
C TYR A 277 13.09 -23.50 -4.78
N SER A 278 12.44 -22.54 -4.11
CA SER A 278 12.43 -22.45 -2.66
C SER A 278 10.99 -22.39 -2.19
N PRO A 279 10.52 -23.31 -1.33
CA PRO A 279 9.14 -23.29 -0.84
C PRO A 279 8.85 -22.00 -0.06
N PHE A 280 9.83 -21.50 0.69
CA PHE A 280 9.71 -20.23 1.39
C PHE A 280 9.61 -19.05 0.41
N GLY A 281 10.41 -19.06 -0.67
CA GLY A 281 10.31 -18.06 -1.73
C GLY A 281 8.95 -18.03 -2.42
N LEU A 282 8.37 -19.20 -2.73
CA LEU A 282 7.02 -19.26 -3.32
C LEU A 282 5.95 -18.72 -2.36
N LEU A 283 6.05 -19.06 -1.07
CA LEU A 283 5.12 -18.53 -0.06
C LEU A 283 5.14 -17.00 -0.06
N VAL A 284 6.33 -16.39 -0.04
CA VAL A 284 6.46 -14.92 -0.02
C VAL A 284 5.98 -14.29 -1.34
N LEU A 285 6.19 -14.96 -2.48
CA LEU A 285 5.61 -14.55 -3.77
C LEU A 285 4.07 -14.56 -3.71
N GLY A 286 3.48 -15.65 -3.20
CA GLY A 286 2.03 -15.77 -3.01
C GLY A 286 1.49 -14.66 -2.11
N CYS A 287 2.14 -14.41 -0.97
CA CYS A 287 1.79 -13.30 -0.08
C CYS A 287 1.88 -11.93 -0.79
N SER A 288 2.84 -11.75 -1.70
CA SER A 288 3.01 -10.50 -2.46
C SER A 288 1.87 -10.25 -3.44
N VAL A 289 1.39 -11.31 -4.09
CA VAL A 289 0.20 -11.23 -4.96
C VAL A 289 -1.04 -10.90 -4.13
N VAL A 290 -1.25 -11.62 -3.02
CA VAL A 290 -2.40 -11.38 -2.12
C VAL A 290 -2.38 -9.97 -1.54
N ALA A 291 -1.23 -9.48 -1.10
CA ALA A 291 -1.09 -8.12 -0.56
C ALA A 291 -1.40 -7.04 -1.61
N SER A 292 -1.03 -7.27 -2.87
CA SER A 292 -1.33 -6.36 -3.99
C SER A 292 -2.83 -6.31 -4.30
N LEU A 293 -3.51 -7.46 -4.27
CA LEU A 293 -4.97 -7.53 -4.43
C LEU A 293 -5.68 -6.88 -3.23
N ALA A 294 -5.21 -7.12 -2.01
CA ALA A 294 -5.77 -6.54 -0.80
C ALA A 294 -5.70 -5.01 -0.78
N LEU A 295 -4.69 -4.38 -1.40
CA LEU A 295 -4.61 -2.91 -1.51
C LEU A 295 -5.75 -2.36 -2.36
N ASN A 296 -6.08 -3.04 -3.46
CA ASN A 296 -7.20 -2.67 -4.32
C ASN A 296 -8.54 -2.86 -3.60
N VAL A 297 -8.72 -3.97 -2.88
CA VAL A 297 -9.90 -4.19 -2.04
C VAL A 297 -10.02 -3.10 -0.97
N PHE A 298 -8.92 -2.70 -0.34
CA PHE A 298 -8.92 -1.66 0.67
C PHE A 298 -9.32 -0.29 0.10
N LEU A 299 -8.86 0.06 -1.11
CA LEU A 299 -9.34 1.25 -1.82
C LEU A 299 -10.85 1.20 -2.10
N ILE A 300 -11.37 0.05 -2.53
CA ILE A 300 -12.81 -0.14 -2.76
C ILE A 300 -13.59 0.03 -1.45
N VAL A 301 -13.11 -0.53 -0.34
CA VAL A 301 -13.72 -0.37 0.99
C VAL A 301 -13.80 1.10 1.39
N ILE A 302 -12.72 1.88 1.20
CA ILE A 302 -12.71 3.33 1.48
C ILE A 302 -13.72 4.07 0.59
N ILE A 303 -13.84 3.70 -0.69
CA ILE A 303 -14.83 4.29 -1.59
C ILE A 303 -16.26 3.93 -1.11
N CYS A 304 -16.52 2.67 -0.76
CA CYS A 304 -17.82 2.25 -0.22
C CYS A 304 -18.17 2.97 1.09
N ASP A 305 -17.18 3.20 1.95
CA ASP A 305 -17.34 3.96 3.19
C ASP A 305 -17.73 5.42 2.92
N PHE A 306 -17.12 6.05 1.91
CA PHE A 306 -17.48 7.40 1.47
C PHE A 306 -18.96 7.52 1.04
N TYR A 307 -19.53 6.48 0.43
CA TYR A 307 -20.95 6.41 0.07
C TYR A 307 -21.87 5.91 1.20
N ARG A 308 -21.35 5.66 2.41
CA ARG A 308 -22.10 5.14 3.57
C ARG A 308 -22.77 3.79 3.31
N LEU A 309 -22.11 2.94 2.53
CA LEU A 309 -22.56 1.57 2.33
C LEU A 309 -22.13 0.64 3.49
N ILE A 310 -21.30 1.14 4.40
CA ILE A 310 -20.75 0.39 5.55
C ILE A 310 -21.25 1.05 6.84
N ASP A 311 -21.96 0.27 7.66
CA ASP A 311 -22.44 0.69 8.97
C ASP A 311 -21.80 -0.16 10.08
N PRO A 312 -21.15 0.46 11.09
CA PRO A 312 -20.85 1.89 11.22
C PRO A 312 -19.73 2.34 10.26
N PRO A 313 -19.70 3.63 9.84
CA PRO A 313 -18.67 4.15 8.95
C PRO A 313 -17.27 4.04 9.58
N LEU A 314 -16.28 3.77 8.73
CA LEU A 314 -14.87 3.60 9.04
C LEU A 314 -14.13 4.93 9.15
N PHE A 315 -14.48 5.94 8.33
CA PHE A 315 -13.84 7.26 8.33
C PHE A 315 -14.81 8.43 8.47
N ASP A 316 -14.39 9.50 9.16
CA ASP A 316 -15.15 10.76 9.16
C ASP A 316 -15.05 11.43 7.78
N GLN A 317 -16.20 11.63 7.14
CA GLN A 317 -16.35 12.18 5.79
C GLN A 317 -15.86 13.63 5.70
N ALA A 318 -15.96 14.40 6.78
CA ALA A 318 -15.64 15.84 6.75
C ALA A 318 -14.13 16.13 6.79
N GLN A 319 -13.30 15.18 7.26
CA GLN A 319 -11.91 15.46 7.59
C GLN A 319 -10.93 14.37 7.15
N ASP A 320 -11.23 13.09 7.43
CA ASP A 320 -10.21 12.03 7.35
C ASP A 320 -10.33 11.15 6.11
N SER A 321 -11.55 10.89 5.62
CA SER A 321 -11.81 9.99 4.48
C SER A 321 -10.98 10.36 3.24
N THR A 322 -10.94 11.65 2.89
CA THR A 322 -10.24 12.12 1.69
C THR A 322 -8.71 12.01 1.83
N GLY A 323 -8.16 12.36 2.99
CA GLY A 323 -6.73 12.22 3.26
C GLY A 323 -6.28 10.76 3.18
N MET A 324 -7.04 9.86 3.83
CA MET A 324 -6.74 8.44 3.83
C MET A 324 -6.85 7.82 2.44
N PHE A 325 -7.88 8.18 1.67
CA PHE A 325 -7.98 7.76 0.27
C PHE A 325 -6.73 8.15 -0.53
N PHE A 326 -6.28 9.40 -0.47
CA PHE A 326 -5.09 9.83 -1.21
C PHE A 326 -3.80 9.13 -0.77
N VAL A 327 -3.60 8.90 0.53
CA VAL A 327 -2.42 8.20 1.05
C VAL A 327 -2.38 6.76 0.55
N VAL A 328 -3.50 6.02 0.69
CA VAL A 328 -3.59 4.62 0.24
C VAL A 328 -3.50 4.54 -1.28
N TRP A 329 -4.10 5.48 -2.00
CA TRP A 329 -4.06 5.54 -3.46
C TRP A 329 -2.64 5.77 -3.97
N LEU A 330 -1.91 6.75 -3.43
CA LEU A 330 -0.50 7.02 -3.78
C LEU A 330 0.39 5.80 -3.48
N PHE A 331 0.19 5.18 -2.32
CA PHE A 331 0.93 3.99 -1.94
C PHE A 331 0.67 2.83 -2.90
N THR A 332 -0.60 2.59 -3.24
CA THR A 332 -1.00 1.53 -4.18
C THR A 332 -0.46 1.78 -5.58
N PHE A 333 -0.53 3.02 -6.07
CA PHE A 333 0.05 3.41 -7.36
C PHE A 333 1.56 3.17 -7.39
N ALA A 334 2.30 3.68 -6.38
CA ALA A 334 3.74 3.47 -6.29
C ALA A 334 4.10 1.98 -6.20
N TRP A 335 3.34 1.21 -5.43
CA TRP A 335 3.52 -0.24 -5.30
C TRP A 335 3.35 -0.97 -6.63
N LEU A 336 2.29 -0.69 -7.39
CA LEU A 336 2.06 -1.31 -8.70
C LEU A 336 3.10 -0.88 -9.74
N VAL A 337 3.52 0.38 -9.74
CA VAL A 337 4.60 0.87 -10.62
C VAL A 337 5.93 0.16 -10.31
N VAL A 338 6.25 -0.04 -9.03
CA VAL A 338 7.45 -0.80 -8.63
C VAL A 338 7.32 -2.26 -9.05
N ALA A 339 6.17 -2.91 -8.79
CA ALA A 339 5.91 -4.29 -9.18
C ALA A 339 6.08 -4.50 -10.69
N MET A 340 5.57 -3.57 -11.49
CA MET A 340 5.77 -3.51 -12.94
C MET A 340 7.24 -3.37 -13.34
N ALA A 341 7.94 -2.40 -12.74
CA ALA A 341 9.34 -2.15 -13.08
C ALA A 341 10.26 -3.36 -12.80
N VAL A 342 9.84 -4.25 -11.88
CA VAL A 342 10.58 -5.45 -11.53
C VAL A 342 9.99 -6.73 -12.10
N GLN A 343 8.90 -6.69 -12.87
CA GLN A 343 8.11 -7.86 -13.30
C GLN A 343 8.94 -9.00 -13.88
N ASP A 344 9.88 -8.68 -14.79
CA ASP A 344 10.74 -9.66 -15.47
C ASP A 344 11.69 -10.40 -14.51
N ARG A 345 11.89 -9.83 -13.32
CA ARG A 345 12.81 -10.33 -12.28
C ARG A 345 12.08 -10.82 -11.04
N VAL A 346 10.76 -10.63 -10.93
CA VAL A 346 9.98 -11.02 -9.74
C VAL A 346 10.16 -12.49 -9.42
N PHE A 347 9.95 -13.38 -10.39
CA PHE A 347 10.07 -14.82 -10.15
C PHE A 347 11.49 -15.22 -9.74
N ASN A 348 12.52 -14.64 -10.36
CA ASN A 348 13.91 -14.90 -10.01
C ASN A 348 14.31 -14.24 -8.68
N PHE A 349 13.59 -13.20 -8.24
CA PHE A 349 13.75 -12.63 -6.92
C PHE A 349 13.32 -13.61 -5.82
N PHE A 350 12.29 -14.42 -6.06
CA PHE A 350 11.81 -15.44 -5.13
C PHE A 350 12.46 -16.82 -5.28
N ARG A 351 13.37 -16.99 -6.23
CA ARG A 351 14.21 -18.20 -6.38
C ARG A 351 15.59 -18.03 -5.74
N LEU A 352 16.21 -19.15 -5.38
CA LEU A 352 17.58 -19.20 -4.86
C LEU A 352 18.56 -19.46 -6.00
N ARG A 353 19.76 -18.86 -5.90
CA ARG A 353 20.84 -19.10 -6.88
C ARG A 353 21.58 -20.38 -6.51
N VAL A 354 21.75 -21.26 -7.48
CA VAL A 354 22.40 -22.57 -7.34
C VAL A 354 23.41 -22.72 -8.51
N PRO A 355 24.51 -23.47 -8.34
CA PRO A 355 25.37 -23.84 -9.46
C PRO A 355 24.60 -24.54 -10.60
N LEU A 356 25.15 -24.46 -11.82
CA LEU A 356 24.47 -24.92 -13.04
C LEU A 356 24.29 -26.45 -13.09
N ASP A 357 25.10 -27.21 -12.34
CA ASP A 357 25.03 -28.67 -12.17
C ASP A 357 23.74 -29.14 -11.48
N LYS A 358 23.17 -28.32 -10.59
CA LYS A 358 22.02 -28.69 -9.73
C LYS A 358 20.82 -27.76 -9.91
N CYS A 359 20.87 -26.87 -10.89
CA CYS A 359 19.77 -25.93 -11.13
C CYS A 359 18.54 -26.62 -11.76
N GLU A 360 17.36 -26.15 -11.38
CA GLU A 360 16.08 -26.54 -12.00
C GLU A 360 15.66 -25.55 -13.07
N PHE A 361 16.14 -24.30 -12.96
CA PHE A 361 15.89 -23.22 -13.90
C PHE A 361 17.20 -22.54 -14.27
N VAL A 362 17.34 -22.14 -15.52
CA VAL A 362 18.49 -21.36 -15.99
C VAL A 362 18.00 -20.04 -16.53
N TYR A 363 18.49 -18.97 -15.93
CA TYR A 363 18.38 -17.63 -16.49
C TYR A 363 19.45 -17.48 -17.57
N MET A 364 19.00 -17.26 -18.80
CA MET A 364 19.86 -17.01 -19.94
C MET A 364 19.66 -15.59 -20.43
N LEU A 365 20.77 -14.87 -20.59
CA LEU A 365 20.82 -13.51 -21.07
C LEU A 365 21.80 -13.45 -22.24
N LYS A 366 21.26 -13.23 -23.44
CA LYS A 366 22.04 -12.91 -24.63
C LYS A 366 22.11 -11.39 -24.72
N ARG A 367 23.31 -10.83 -24.79
CA ARG A 367 23.47 -9.39 -24.96
C ARG A 367 23.05 -8.99 -26.37
N ASP A 368 22.28 -7.92 -26.48
CA ASP A 368 22.06 -7.28 -27.76
C ASP A 368 23.29 -6.41 -27.99
N ASP A 369 24.06 -6.72 -29.03
CA ASP A 369 25.04 -5.79 -29.57
C ASP A 369 24.24 -4.69 -30.27
N THR A 370 23.74 -3.73 -29.49
CA THR A 370 23.09 -2.55 -30.05
C THR A 370 24.18 -1.69 -30.68
N GLU A 371 24.49 -1.95 -31.95
CA GLU A 371 25.14 -0.96 -32.79
C GLU A 371 24.16 0.21 -32.94
N VAL A 372 24.44 1.31 -32.24
CA VAL A 372 23.64 2.54 -32.35
C VAL A 372 23.87 3.11 -33.75
N LEU A 373 23.00 2.74 -34.69
CA LEU A 373 23.03 3.15 -36.10
C LEU A 373 22.57 4.60 -36.35
N LEU A 374 22.25 5.36 -35.30
CA LEU A 374 21.83 6.76 -35.44
C LEU A 374 23.03 7.69 -35.29
N ALA A 375 23.47 8.23 -36.43
CA ALA A 375 24.58 9.17 -36.56
C ALA A 375 24.25 10.61 -36.14
N ASP A 376 22.98 10.93 -35.87
CA ASP A 376 22.57 12.31 -35.58
C ASP A 376 22.15 12.49 -34.11
N ARG A 377 23.07 13.09 -33.34
CA ARG A 377 22.92 13.40 -31.93
C ARG A 377 22.72 14.90 -31.77
N SER A 378 21.48 15.36 -31.70
CA SER A 378 21.21 16.73 -31.23
C SER A 378 19.93 16.87 -30.41
N GLY A 379 20.04 17.73 -29.38
CA GLY A 379 18.95 18.35 -28.62
C GLY A 379 18.02 17.39 -27.87
N VAL A 380 16.95 16.98 -28.54
CA VAL A 380 15.87 16.18 -27.94
C VAL A 380 16.30 14.74 -27.72
N SER A 381 17.12 14.20 -28.62
CA SER A 381 17.68 12.84 -28.48
C SER A 381 18.59 12.71 -27.25
N ASP A 382 19.38 13.74 -26.94
CA ASP A 382 20.24 13.76 -25.75
C ASP A 382 19.45 13.91 -24.44
N LEU A 383 18.33 14.64 -24.46
CA LEU A 383 17.46 14.77 -23.29
C LEU A 383 16.74 13.45 -22.99
N VAL A 384 16.18 12.82 -24.02
CA VAL A 384 15.55 11.49 -23.93
C VAL A 384 16.58 10.46 -23.47
N ALA A 385 17.79 10.46 -24.03
CA ALA A 385 18.86 9.58 -23.58
C ALA A 385 19.31 9.86 -22.14
N LYS A 386 19.28 11.11 -21.65
CA LYS A 386 19.59 11.42 -20.24
C LYS A 386 18.53 10.88 -19.29
N ILE A 387 17.26 11.02 -19.65
CA ILE A 387 16.12 10.50 -18.87
C ILE A 387 16.14 8.96 -18.92
N GLU A 388 16.36 8.40 -20.10
CA GLU A 388 16.48 6.96 -20.31
C GLU A 388 17.67 6.40 -19.53
N ASN A 389 18.85 7.04 -19.54
CA ASN A 389 20.00 6.63 -18.73
C ASN A 389 19.80 6.85 -17.21
N PHE A 390 18.88 7.73 -16.82
CA PHE A 390 18.52 7.93 -15.41
C PHE A 390 17.58 6.82 -14.91
N PHE A 391 16.61 6.40 -15.73
CA PHE A 391 15.69 5.29 -15.42
C PHE A 391 16.29 3.90 -15.73
N ALA A 392 17.13 3.79 -16.75
CA ALA A 392 17.93 2.62 -17.06
C ALA A 392 19.21 2.70 -16.23
N SER A 393 19.13 2.21 -14.99
CA SER A 393 20.27 2.10 -14.08
C SER A 393 21.56 1.69 -14.83
N LYS A 394 22.65 2.45 -14.64
CA LYS A 394 24.03 2.10 -15.04
C LYS A 394 24.24 0.58 -14.95
N GLY A 395 24.36 -0.07 -16.11
CA GLY A 395 24.59 -1.52 -16.20
C GLY A 395 23.37 -2.38 -16.56
N LYS A 396 22.27 -1.80 -17.08
CA LYS A 396 21.21 -2.60 -17.71
C LYS A 396 21.80 -3.26 -18.97
N ILE A 397 22.25 -4.51 -18.83
CA ILE A 397 22.77 -5.34 -19.93
C ILE A 397 21.63 -5.52 -20.95
N SER A 398 21.53 -4.64 -21.96
CA SER A 398 20.50 -4.78 -22.99
C SER A 398 20.66 -6.12 -23.70
N GLY A 399 19.55 -6.82 -23.93
CA GLY A 399 19.62 -8.22 -24.35
C GLY A 399 18.32 -8.99 -24.18
N TYR A 400 18.13 -9.99 -25.05
CA TYR A 400 17.08 -10.98 -24.87
C TYR A 400 17.34 -11.83 -23.62
N ARG A 401 16.34 -11.89 -22.73
CA ARG A 401 16.42 -12.53 -21.42
C ARG A 401 15.23 -13.46 -21.26
N THR A 402 15.49 -14.70 -20.86
CA THR A 402 14.42 -15.58 -20.40
C THR A 402 14.94 -16.54 -19.35
N THR A 403 14.03 -17.04 -18.51
CA THR A 403 14.33 -18.08 -17.53
C THR A 403 13.64 -19.35 -17.97
N VAL A 404 14.42 -20.36 -18.29
CA VAL A 404 13.93 -21.59 -18.90
C VAL A 404 14.09 -22.75 -17.91
N PRO A 405 13.12 -23.67 -17.81
CA PRO A 405 13.28 -24.89 -17.01
C PRO A 405 14.34 -25.83 -17.60
N VAL A 406 15.05 -26.56 -16.74
CA VAL A 406 15.96 -27.63 -17.13
C VAL A 406 15.17 -28.93 -17.24
N VAL A 407 15.27 -29.60 -18.39
CA VAL A 407 14.64 -30.90 -18.64
C VAL A 407 15.72 -31.96 -18.75
N GLU A 408 15.55 -33.08 -18.04
CA GLU A 408 16.45 -34.23 -18.12
C GLU A 408 15.89 -35.27 -19.10
N VAL A 409 16.66 -35.60 -20.14
CA VAL A 409 16.29 -36.59 -21.17
C VAL A 409 17.44 -37.56 -21.35
N ASP A 410 17.21 -38.85 -21.12
CA ASP A 410 18.22 -39.92 -21.20
C ASP A 410 19.54 -39.58 -20.45
N GLY A 411 19.43 -38.95 -19.28
CA GLY A 411 20.57 -38.56 -18.43
C GLY A 411 21.30 -37.26 -18.86
N LEU A 412 20.84 -36.61 -19.94
CA LEU A 412 21.34 -35.30 -20.37
C LEU A 412 20.46 -34.20 -19.80
N ARG A 413 21.07 -33.18 -19.17
CA ARG A 413 20.37 -31.98 -18.68
C ARG A 413 20.37 -30.92 -19.76
N ILE A 414 19.17 -30.49 -20.13
CA ILE A 414 18.97 -29.74 -21.37
C ILE A 414 18.07 -28.52 -21.11
N VAL A 415 18.38 -27.43 -21.80
CA VAL A 415 17.61 -26.17 -21.78
C VAL A 415 17.41 -25.70 -23.21
N GLU A 416 16.23 -25.16 -23.53
CA GLU A 416 15.95 -24.57 -24.84
C GLU A 416 15.89 -23.04 -24.75
N PHE A 417 16.73 -22.35 -25.51
CA PHE A 417 16.82 -20.89 -25.50
C PHE A 417 16.91 -20.35 -26.92
N GLN A 418 16.01 -19.44 -27.30
CA GLN A 418 15.88 -18.94 -28.69
C GLN A 418 15.80 -20.06 -29.73
N HIS A 419 15.03 -21.13 -29.45
CA HIS A 419 14.89 -22.31 -30.31
C HIS A 419 16.20 -23.09 -30.55
N LEU A 420 17.22 -22.86 -29.70
CA LEU A 420 18.45 -23.64 -29.68
C LEU A 420 18.50 -24.48 -28.41
N ARG A 421 18.84 -25.76 -28.57
CA ARG A 421 19.00 -26.69 -27.48
C ARG A 421 20.40 -26.60 -26.90
N TYR A 422 20.50 -26.38 -25.60
CA TYR A 422 21.75 -26.34 -24.85
C TYR A 422 21.86 -27.53 -23.91
N VAL A 423 22.96 -28.27 -23.99
CA VAL A 423 23.25 -29.44 -23.16
C VAL A 423 24.29 -29.04 -22.11
N TYR A 424 24.12 -29.54 -20.88
CA TYR A 424 25.10 -29.31 -19.81
C TYR A 424 26.40 -30.09 -20.10
N ASP A 425 27.52 -29.38 -20.23
CA ASP A 425 28.86 -30.00 -20.32
C ASP A 425 29.54 -29.89 -18.94
N GLU A 426 29.88 -31.03 -18.35
CA GLU A 426 30.55 -31.10 -17.05
C GLU A 426 31.94 -30.44 -17.08
N ASN A 427 32.65 -30.53 -18.21
CA ASN A 427 34.02 -30.01 -18.34
C ASN A 427 34.04 -28.48 -18.32
N GLU A 428 33.06 -27.88 -18.99
CA GLU A 428 32.91 -26.42 -19.07
C GLU A 428 32.01 -25.88 -17.95
N SER A 429 31.37 -26.75 -17.17
CA SER A 429 30.42 -26.44 -16.09
C SER A 429 29.33 -25.45 -16.50
N ARG A 430 28.93 -25.48 -17.77
CA ARG A 430 27.96 -24.57 -18.40
C ARG A 430 27.10 -25.30 -19.42
N PHE A 431 25.99 -24.67 -19.80
CA PHE A 431 25.16 -25.16 -20.90
C PHE A 431 25.75 -24.71 -22.23
N VAL A 432 26.10 -25.65 -23.10
CA VAL A 432 26.66 -25.40 -24.43
C VAL A 432 25.66 -25.80 -25.50
N PRO A 433 25.61 -25.12 -26.66
CA PRO A 433 24.71 -25.52 -27.75
C PRO A 433 24.98 -26.97 -28.15
N GLY A 434 23.95 -27.80 -28.23
CA GLY A 434 24.10 -29.18 -28.71
C GLY A 434 24.58 -29.19 -30.16
N ALA A 435 25.66 -29.92 -30.45
CA ALA A 435 26.07 -30.18 -31.83
C ALA A 435 26.35 -31.65 -32.03
N VAL A 436 26.13 -32.10 -33.25
CA VAL A 436 26.42 -33.44 -33.72
C VAL A 436 27.61 -33.35 -34.65
N ALA A 437 28.58 -34.24 -34.45
CA ALA A 437 29.68 -34.39 -35.39
C ALA A 437 29.13 -34.97 -36.69
N LEU A 438 29.25 -34.21 -37.78
CA LEU A 438 29.04 -34.70 -39.14
C LEU A 438 30.38 -35.18 -39.71
N GLY A 439 30.35 -36.22 -40.55
CA GLY A 439 31.52 -36.68 -41.31
C GLY A 439 32.28 -35.52 -41.96
N ARG A 440 33.61 -35.50 -41.79
CA ARG A 440 34.46 -34.38 -42.23
C ARG A 440 34.97 -34.57 -43.66
N THR A 441 35.08 -35.81 -44.09
CA THR A 441 35.56 -36.20 -45.41
C THR A 441 34.44 -36.81 -46.25
N TYR A 442 34.65 -36.87 -47.58
CA TYR A 442 33.73 -37.55 -48.48
C TYR A 442 33.56 -39.03 -48.13
N ASP A 443 34.61 -39.66 -47.59
CA ASP A 443 34.56 -41.06 -47.15
C ASP A 443 33.67 -41.23 -45.91
N ASP A 444 33.78 -40.33 -44.93
CA ASP A 444 32.90 -40.34 -43.75
C ASP A 444 31.41 -40.16 -44.14
N MET A 445 31.14 -39.25 -45.08
CA MET A 445 29.79 -39.03 -45.61
C MET A 445 29.27 -40.26 -46.38
N GLN A 446 30.14 -40.94 -47.12
CA GLN A 446 29.80 -42.18 -47.84
C GLN A 446 29.52 -43.32 -46.86
N GLN A 447 30.22 -43.37 -45.72
CA GLN A 447 29.97 -44.34 -44.66
C GLN A 447 28.61 -44.09 -43.95
N GLU A 448 28.23 -42.83 -43.75
CA GLU A 448 26.91 -42.45 -43.18
C GLU A 448 25.74 -42.54 -44.18
N ALA A 449 26.01 -42.82 -45.48
CA ALA A 449 24.99 -42.83 -46.54
C ALA A 449 23.94 -43.94 -46.39
N SER A 450 24.26 -45.02 -45.65
CA SER A 450 23.34 -46.13 -45.39
C SER A 450 22.27 -45.82 -44.33
N GLY A 451 22.31 -44.61 -43.76
CA GLY A 451 21.44 -44.18 -42.67
C GLY A 451 22.07 -44.41 -41.30
N LEU A 452 21.42 -43.87 -40.28
CA LEU A 452 21.90 -43.91 -38.90
C LEU A 452 21.35 -45.14 -38.18
N SER A 453 22.15 -45.69 -37.26
CA SER A 453 21.64 -46.68 -36.31
C SER A 453 20.57 -46.05 -35.41
N GLU A 454 19.63 -46.84 -34.88
CA GLU A 454 18.56 -46.33 -34.02
C GLU A 454 19.10 -45.66 -32.74
N THR A 455 20.19 -46.18 -32.19
CA THR A 455 20.86 -45.62 -31.01
C THR A 455 21.51 -44.28 -31.31
N GLU A 456 22.17 -44.15 -32.45
CA GLU A 456 22.78 -42.89 -32.89
C GLU A 456 21.71 -41.86 -33.28
N ALA A 457 20.66 -42.27 -33.98
CA ALA A 457 19.53 -41.42 -34.31
C ALA A 457 18.88 -40.86 -33.03
N LYS A 458 18.62 -41.71 -32.03
CA LYS A 458 18.09 -41.30 -30.73
C LYS A 458 19.03 -40.32 -30.03
N HIS A 459 20.35 -40.59 -30.04
CA HIS A 459 21.35 -39.71 -29.44
C HIS A 459 21.41 -38.32 -30.12
N ARG A 460 21.36 -38.27 -31.46
CA ARG A 460 21.35 -37.02 -32.24
C ARG A 460 20.08 -36.21 -31.97
N VAL A 461 18.91 -36.86 -31.93
CA VAL A 461 17.63 -36.22 -31.58
C VAL A 461 17.62 -35.69 -30.15
N ASN A 462 18.18 -36.42 -29.19
CA ASN A 462 18.29 -35.95 -27.80
C ASN A 462 19.25 -34.76 -27.67
N THR A 463 20.32 -34.71 -28.45
CA THR A 463 21.33 -33.63 -28.39
C THR A 463 20.86 -32.35 -29.08
N VAL A 464 20.31 -32.45 -30.31
CA VAL A 464 19.98 -31.29 -31.15
C VAL A 464 18.50 -30.93 -31.12
N GLY A 465 17.62 -31.90 -30.86
CA GLY A 465 16.17 -31.73 -30.95
C GLY A 465 15.60 -32.13 -32.32
N SER A 466 14.29 -32.03 -32.47
CA SER A 466 13.60 -32.25 -33.73
C SER A 466 13.84 -31.09 -34.70
N ASN A 467 13.83 -31.36 -36.01
CA ASN A 467 13.91 -30.32 -37.04
C ASN A 467 12.54 -29.63 -37.22
N SER A 468 12.09 -28.95 -36.17
CA SER A 468 10.82 -28.24 -36.12
C SER A 468 10.94 -27.03 -35.21
N ILE A 469 10.52 -25.86 -35.69
CA ILE A 469 10.47 -24.67 -34.87
C ILE A 469 9.11 -24.65 -34.17
N VAL A 470 9.11 -24.94 -32.86
CA VAL A 470 7.91 -24.84 -32.05
C VAL A 470 7.74 -23.39 -31.63
N VAL A 471 6.66 -22.75 -32.07
CA VAL A 471 6.29 -21.40 -31.67
C VAL A 471 5.25 -21.52 -30.57
N GLU A 472 5.63 -21.20 -29.33
CA GLU A 472 4.70 -21.15 -28.21
C GLU A 472 3.79 -19.92 -28.34
N MET A 473 2.49 -20.15 -28.50
CA MET A 473 1.49 -19.08 -28.39
C MET A 473 1.05 -18.95 -26.93
N PRO A 474 1.13 -17.76 -26.32
CA PRO A 474 0.61 -17.55 -24.98
C PRO A 474 -0.89 -17.84 -24.97
N SER A 475 -1.37 -18.49 -23.91
CA SER A 475 -2.81 -18.67 -23.71
C SER A 475 -3.49 -17.31 -23.52
N LEU A 476 -4.75 -17.18 -23.96
CA LEU A 476 -5.57 -15.98 -23.77
C LEU A 476 -5.48 -15.35 -22.36
N PRO A 477 -5.62 -16.10 -21.24
CA PRO A 477 -5.53 -15.49 -19.91
C PRO A 477 -4.13 -14.93 -19.60
N VAL A 478 -3.07 -15.55 -20.13
CA VAL A 478 -1.70 -15.04 -19.95
C VAL A 478 -1.49 -13.76 -20.75
N SER A 479 -1.99 -13.71 -21.99
CA SER A 479 -1.95 -12.50 -22.83
C SER A 479 -2.71 -11.34 -22.19
N ILE A 480 -3.92 -11.60 -21.69
CA ILE A 480 -4.73 -10.61 -20.99
C ILE A 480 -3.98 -10.09 -19.75
N ALA A 481 -3.42 -10.98 -18.93
CA ALA A 481 -2.64 -10.58 -17.76
C ALA A 481 -1.43 -9.71 -18.15
N GLN A 482 -0.67 -10.09 -19.18
CA GLN A 482 0.47 -9.32 -19.66
C GLN A 482 0.07 -7.91 -20.11
N GLU A 483 -1.13 -7.73 -20.65
CA GLU A 483 -1.64 -6.43 -21.06
C GLU A 483 -2.11 -5.57 -19.86
N PHE A 484 -2.83 -6.17 -18.90
CA PHE A 484 -3.24 -5.48 -17.66
C PHE A 484 -2.05 -5.02 -16.83
N PHE A 485 -0.96 -5.79 -16.83
CA PHE A 485 0.32 -5.41 -16.27
C PHE A 485 1.11 -4.57 -17.28
N THR A 486 0.54 -3.44 -17.71
CA THR A 486 1.27 -2.39 -18.41
C THR A 486 1.04 -1.06 -17.70
N LEU A 487 2.01 -0.13 -17.83
CA LEU A 487 1.93 1.17 -17.16
C LEU A 487 0.67 1.96 -17.55
N PHE A 488 0.20 1.78 -18.78
CA PHE A 488 -0.99 2.44 -19.29
C PHE A 488 -2.27 1.99 -18.57
N TYR A 489 -2.50 0.68 -18.45
CA TYR A 489 -3.68 0.15 -17.76
C TYR A 489 -3.64 0.46 -16.25
N ILE A 490 -2.47 0.40 -15.62
CA ILE A 490 -2.33 0.80 -14.20
C ILE A 490 -2.71 2.27 -14.00
N TYR A 491 -2.25 3.16 -14.89
CA TYR A 491 -2.63 4.56 -14.84
C TYR A 491 -4.15 4.74 -14.99
N GLN A 492 -4.77 4.08 -15.98
CA GLN A 492 -6.21 4.17 -16.22
C GLN A 492 -7.03 3.73 -15.00
N ILE A 493 -6.74 2.54 -14.45
CA ILE A 493 -7.43 2.00 -13.27
C ILE A 493 -7.27 2.94 -12.07
N MET A 494 -6.08 3.51 -11.87
CA MET A 494 -5.83 4.46 -10.77
C MET A 494 -6.59 5.76 -10.95
N CYS A 495 -6.74 6.28 -12.17
CA CYS A 495 -7.62 7.41 -12.45
C CYS A 495 -9.10 7.08 -12.19
N TYR A 496 -9.54 5.86 -12.51
CA TYR A 496 -10.92 5.46 -12.25
C TYR A 496 -11.24 5.37 -10.77
N TYR A 497 -10.32 4.92 -9.91
CA TYR A 497 -10.51 4.99 -8.45
C TYR A 497 -10.79 6.43 -7.97
N VAL A 498 -10.11 7.43 -8.54
CA VAL A 498 -10.37 8.84 -8.22
C VAL A 498 -11.78 9.25 -8.66
N TRP A 499 -12.23 8.83 -9.84
CA TRP A 499 -13.59 9.11 -10.31
C TRP A 499 -14.66 8.43 -9.46
N TYR A 500 -14.42 7.18 -9.06
CA TYR A 500 -15.29 6.45 -8.15
C TYR A 500 -15.41 7.14 -6.80
N TYR A 501 -14.31 7.71 -6.28
CA TYR A 501 -14.32 8.45 -5.02
C TYR A 501 -15.07 9.79 -5.12
N PHE A 502 -14.82 10.62 -6.14
CA PHE A 502 -15.39 11.97 -6.26
C PHE A 502 -16.83 12.02 -6.82
N THR A 503 -17.69 11.04 -6.54
CA THR A 503 -19.10 11.00 -6.98
C THR A 503 -19.35 10.90 -8.49
N TYR A 504 -18.31 10.66 -9.30
CA TYR A 504 -18.40 10.41 -10.75
C TYR A 504 -18.47 8.91 -11.08
N TRP A 505 -19.05 8.10 -10.18
CA TRP A 505 -19.09 6.64 -10.30
C TRP A 505 -19.74 6.14 -11.59
N ASN A 506 -20.78 6.81 -12.10
CA ASN A 506 -21.41 6.49 -13.38
C ASN A 506 -20.41 6.53 -14.55
N MET A 507 -19.59 7.59 -14.62
CA MET A 507 -18.55 7.71 -15.63
C MET A 507 -17.41 6.71 -15.40
N GLY A 508 -17.07 6.45 -14.14
CA GLY A 508 -16.09 5.42 -13.76
C GLY A 508 -16.48 4.03 -14.27
N ILE A 509 -17.76 3.63 -14.11
CA ILE A 509 -18.27 2.34 -14.61
C ILE A 509 -18.15 2.28 -16.13
N VAL A 510 -18.64 3.29 -16.84
CA VAL A 510 -18.60 3.32 -18.31
C VAL A 510 -17.16 3.19 -18.81
N MET A 511 -16.22 3.95 -18.23
CA MET A 511 -14.81 3.87 -18.64
C MET A 511 -14.16 2.54 -18.27
N THR A 512 -14.53 1.94 -17.15
CA THR A 512 -14.03 0.61 -16.77
C THR A 512 -14.51 -0.45 -17.76
N VAL A 513 -15.78 -0.40 -18.19
CA VAL A 513 -16.31 -1.30 -19.22
C VAL A 513 -15.59 -1.10 -20.56
N VAL A 514 -15.30 0.14 -20.94
CA VAL A 514 -14.52 0.43 -22.17
C VAL A 514 -13.12 -0.17 -22.09
N VAL A 515 -12.43 -0.06 -20.96
CA VAL A 515 -11.08 -0.61 -20.78
C VAL A 515 -11.06 -2.14 -20.69
N LEU A 516 -12.10 -2.77 -20.14
CA LEU A 516 -12.22 -4.23 -20.09
C LEU A 516 -12.71 -4.85 -21.41
N GLY A 517 -13.41 -4.06 -22.24
CA GLY A 517 -14.01 -4.50 -23.50
C GLY A 517 -13.22 -4.12 -24.76
N ALA A 518 -12.24 -3.22 -24.63
CA ALA A 518 -11.18 -2.98 -25.61
C ALA A 518 -10.14 -4.09 -25.50
#